data_AF-Q6XR81-F1
#
_entry.id   AF-Q6XR81-F1
#
_cell.length_a   1.000
_cell.length_b   1.000
_cell.length_c   1.000
_cell.angle_alpha   90.00
_cell.angle_beta   90.00
_cell.angle_gamma   90.00
#
_symmetry.space_group_name_H-M   'P 1'
#
loop_
_entity.id
_entity.type
_entity.pdbx_description
1 polymer ?
#
loop_
_entity_poly.entity_id
_entity_poly.type
_entity_poly.pdbx_seq_one_letter_code
_entity_poly.pdbx_strand_id
1 'polypeptide(L)'
;MRSSKALHICGDTHLGSLCQYGVNAQRDSNWAFCTPAIAAGWPRWWRPDDIKIPFSHRPAHGHSQTGEYLDSFGNKIYVYAVGNPEVGKSNNRYIQAHEKGSGFGFIVFDTAAKTYTTQAFKFLVDVASNSPENQFLGWPVTIHQDENIGVNSLS
;
A
#
# COMPACT_ATOMS: atom_id res chain seq x y z
N MET A 1 -2.28 17.37 9.52
CA MET A 1 -2.61 15.94 9.37
C MET A 1 -2.07 15.08 10.51
N ARG A 2 -0.83 15.29 10.98
CA ARG A 2 -0.27 14.55 12.14
C ARG A 2 -1.08 14.71 13.43
N SER A 3 -1.40 15.95 13.82
CA SER A 3 -2.20 16.22 15.02
C SER A 3 -3.60 15.60 14.99
N SER A 4 -4.19 15.44 13.80
CA SER A 4 -5.49 14.80 13.62
C SER A 4 -5.40 13.28 13.55
N LYS A 5 -4.19 12.69 13.53
CA LYS A 5 -3.94 11.25 13.38
C LYS A 5 -4.64 10.62 12.17
N ALA A 6 -4.97 11.41 11.16
CA ALA A 6 -5.78 10.97 10.03
C ALA A 6 -5.01 10.02 9.11
N LEU A 7 -5.70 9.02 8.56
CA LEU A 7 -5.20 8.24 7.43
C LEU A 7 -5.28 9.10 6.17
N HIS A 8 -4.18 9.24 5.43
CA HIS A 8 -4.23 9.84 4.10
C HIS A 8 -4.76 8.81 3.10
N ILE A 9 -5.94 9.06 2.55
CA ILE A 9 -6.54 8.20 1.53
C ILE A 9 -6.37 8.90 0.17
N CYS A 10 -5.78 8.20 -0.79
CA CYS A 10 -5.54 8.74 -2.11
C CYS A 10 -5.78 7.72 -3.23
N GLY A 11 -5.71 8.20 -4.47
CA GLY A 11 -5.88 7.43 -5.71
C GLY A 11 -5.00 8.03 -6.81
N ASP A 12 -5.45 7.98 -8.07
CA ASP A 12 -4.78 8.52 -9.28
C ASP A 12 -3.45 7.85 -9.67
N THR A 13 -2.63 7.41 -8.71
CA THR A 13 -1.29 6.84 -8.99
C THR A 13 -1.33 5.52 -9.78
N HIS A 14 -2.50 4.90 -9.93
CA HIS A 14 -2.68 3.58 -10.56
C HIS A 14 -1.81 2.46 -9.96
N LEU A 15 -1.37 2.62 -8.72
CA LEU A 15 -0.59 1.64 -7.98
C LEU A 15 -1.14 1.56 -6.56
N GLY A 16 -1.68 0.39 -6.20
CA GLY A 16 -2.08 0.12 -4.81
C GLY A 16 -0.85 0.19 -3.92
N SER A 17 -0.82 1.09 -2.94
CA SER A 17 0.33 1.24 -2.05
C SER A 17 -0.09 1.62 -0.63
N LEU A 18 0.61 1.06 0.34
CA LEU A 18 0.51 1.44 1.74
C LEU A 18 1.88 1.89 2.21
N CYS A 19 2.00 3.18 2.53
CA CYS A 19 3.25 3.80 2.91
C CYS A 19 3.05 4.67 4.15
N GLN A 20 4.10 4.86 4.94
CA GLN A 20 4.13 5.83 6.02
C GLN A 20 5.13 6.94 5.70
N TYR A 21 4.69 8.18 5.86
CA TYR A 21 5.54 9.34 5.64
C TYR A 21 6.52 9.55 6.80
N GLY A 22 7.68 10.11 6.47
CA GLY A 22 8.61 10.69 7.43
C GLY A 22 8.88 12.16 7.12
N VAL A 23 8.83 13.01 8.14
CA VAL A 23 9.17 14.43 8.07
C VAL A 23 10.58 14.62 8.64
N ASN A 24 10.74 14.44 9.95
CA ASN A 24 12.02 14.61 10.62
C ASN A 24 12.77 13.27 10.66
N ALA A 25 12.07 12.18 10.99
CA ALA A 25 12.58 10.80 11.01
C ALA A 25 11.72 9.89 10.11
N GLN A 26 12.20 8.68 9.82
CA GLN A 26 11.37 7.66 9.19
C GLN A 26 10.17 7.35 10.09
N ARG A 27 9.00 7.14 9.48
CA ARG A 27 7.79 6.69 10.17
C ARG A 27 7.35 7.60 11.32
N ASP A 28 7.58 8.91 11.24
CA ASP A 28 7.17 9.88 12.27
C ASP A 28 5.87 10.64 11.91
N SER A 29 5.22 10.25 10.82
CA SER A 29 4.06 10.95 10.25
C SER A 29 3.01 9.97 9.73
N ASN A 30 2.00 10.52 9.06
CA ASN A 30 0.80 9.82 8.64
C ASN A 30 1.10 8.65 7.68
N TRP A 31 0.38 7.55 7.90
CA TRP A 31 0.12 6.52 6.92
C TRP A 31 -0.71 7.07 5.76
N ALA A 32 -0.38 6.58 4.57
CA ALA A 32 -1.06 6.86 3.33
C ALA A 32 -1.42 5.54 2.64
N PHE A 33 -2.70 5.39 2.33
CA PHE A 33 -3.21 4.28 1.55
C PHE A 33 -3.69 4.81 0.20
N CYS A 34 -2.94 4.49 -0.84
CA CYS A 34 -3.37 4.68 -2.21
C CYS A 34 -4.13 3.43 -2.64
N THR A 35 -5.43 3.55 -2.86
CA THR A 35 -6.24 2.40 -3.26
C THR A 35 -5.86 1.92 -4.67
N PRO A 36 -5.88 0.62 -4.97
CA PRO A 36 -5.76 0.15 -6.34
C PRO A 36 -6.82 0.79 -7.25
N ALA A 37 -6.47 1.04 -8.51
CA ALA A 37 -7.42 1.55 -9.50
C ALA A 37 -8.35 0.42 -9.98
N ILE A 38 -9.67 0.67 -10.04
CA ILE A 38 -10.69 -0.32 -10.46
C ILE A 38 -10.33 -0.97 -11.80
N ALA A 39 -9.81 -0.18 -12.74
CA ALA A 39 -9.33 -0.64 -14.04
C ALA A 39 -8.11 0.19 -14.45
N ALA A 40 -6.92 -0.33 -14.19
CA ALA A 40 -5.67 0.33 -14.52
C ALA A 40 -5.40 0.24 -16.04
N GLY A 41 -5.69 1.32 -16.77
CA GLY A 41 -5.33 1.42 -18.19
C GLY A 41 -3.82 1.52 -18.40
N TRP A 42 -3.18 2.40 -17.60
CA TRP A 42 -1.74 2.67 -17.59
C TRP A 42 -1.14 2.23 -16.25
N PRO A 43 -0.59 1.00 -16.15
CA PRO A 43 0.01 0.50 -14.92
C PRO A 43 1.24 1.32 -14.51
N ARG A 44 1.44 1.44 -13.20
CA ARG A 44 2.63 2.04 -12.59
C ARG A 44 3.34 0.99 -11.72
N TRP A 45 4.64 1.19 -11.51
CA TRP A 45 5.48 0.24 -10.77
C TRP A 45 6.32 0.94 -9.72
N TRP A 46 6.60 0.20 -8.65
CA TRP A 46 7.59 0.52 -7.63
C TRP A 46 8.54 -0.67 -7.49
N ARG A 47 9.73 -0.56 -8.09
CA ARG A 47 10.70 -1.67 -8.15
C ARG A 47 12.11 -1.27 -7.67
N PRO A 48 12.25 -0.63 -6.49
CA PRO A 48 13.55 -0.16 -6.01
C PRO A 48 14.58 -1.29 -5.81
N ASP A 49 14.16 -2.48 -5.37
CA ASP A 49 15.08 -3.60 -5.11
C ASP A 49 15.74 -4.06 -6.42
N ASP A 50 15.01 -4.01 -7.53
CA ASP A 50 15.48 -4.49 -8.85
C ASP A 50 16.58 -3.60 -9.43
N ILE A 51 16.52 -2.31 -9.08
CA ILE A 51 17.55 -1.32 -9.43
C ILE A 51 18.49 -1.05 -8.24
N LYS A 52 18.45 -1.89 -7.20
CA LYS A 52 19.35 -1.88 -6.04
C LYS A 52 19.38 -0.54 -5.30
N ILE A 53 18.26 0.16 -5.22
CA ILE A 53 18.13 1.32 -4.33
C ILE A 53 18.31 0.83 -2.88
N PRO A 54 19.19 1.46 -2.09
CA PRO A 54 19.37 1.10 -0.69
C PRO A 54 18.06 1.25 0.10
N PHE A 55 17.80 0.27 0.98
CA PHE A 55 16.68 0.29 1.91
C PHE A 55 17.15 -0.12 3.31
N SER A 56 16.40 0.29 4.32
CA SER A 56 16.53 -0.19 5.70
C SER A 56 15.19 -0.70 6.23
N HIS A 57 15.20 -1.42 7.35
CA HIS A 57 13.99 -1.79 8.11
C HIS A 57 12.84 -2.32 7.23
N ARG A 58 13.10 -3.38 6.46
CA ARG A 58 12.04 -4.09 5.72
C ARG A 58 10.97 -4.58 6.72
N PRO A 59 9.66 -4.45 6.41
CA PRO A 59 8.61 -4.96 7.27
C PRO A 59 8.79 -6.44 7.62
N ALA A 60 8.22 -6.86 8.74
CA ALA A 60 8.38 -8.21 9.29
C ALA A 60 7.95 -9.33 8.32
N HIS A 61 6.99 -9.05 7.43
CA HIS A 61 6.56 -10.01 6.39
C HIS A 61 7.62 -10.24 5.28
N GLY A 62 8.67 -9.41 5.21
CA GLY A 62 9.85 -9.63 4.35
C GLY A 62 9.60 -9.55 2.85
N HIS A 63 8.48 -8.96 2.41
CA HIS A 63 8.11 -8.92 0.99
C HIS A 63 9.07 -8.03 0.20
N SER A 64 9.30 -8.32 -1.09
CA SER A 64 10.13 -7.48 -1.95
C SER A 64 9.52 -6.06 -2.12
N GLN A 65 10.34 -5.09 -2.52
CA GLN A 65 9.94 -3.70 -2.76
C GLN A 65 9.37 -2.94 -1.55
N THR A 66 9.76 -3.34 -0.33
CA THR A 66 9.29 -2.75 0.94
C THR A 66 10.44 -2.41 1.87
N GLY A 67 10.20 -1.48 2.80
CA GLY A 67 11.21 -0.94 3.71
C GLY A 67 11.20 0.58 3.75
N GLU A 68 12.18 1.13 4.48
CA GLU A 68 12.47 2.55 4.55
C GLU A 68 13.38 2.96 3.40
N TYR A 69 12.95 3.97 2.65
CA TYR A 69 13.63 4.54 1.51
C TYR A 69 13.71 6.06 1.63
N LEU A 70 14.59 6.64 0.82
CA LEU A 70 14.49 8.04 0.40
C LEU A 70 13.97 8.07 -1.03
N ASP A 71 12.93 8.87 -1.29
CA ASP A 71 12.49 9.09 -2.66
C ASP A 71 13.48 9.97 -3.45
N SER A 72 13.21 10.19 -4.74
CA SER A 72 14.09 10.99 -5.62
C SER A 72 14.24 12.46 -5.20
N PHE A 73 13.36 12.97 -4.34
CA PHE A 73 13.44 14.32 -3.78
C PHE A 73 14.03 14.34 -2.36
N GLY A 74 14.45 13.18 -1.84
CA GLY A 74 14.99 13.03 -0.50
C GLY A 74 13.93 12.92 0.60
N ASN A 75 12.66 12.72 0.27
CA ASN A 75 11.62 12.50 1.26
C ASN A 75 11.75 11.11 1.87
N LYS A 76 11.50 11.01 3.18
CA LYS A 76 11.52 9.76 3.92
C LYS A 76 10.20 9.03 3.70
N ILE A 77 10.26 7.81 3.20
CA ILE A 77 9.10 6.98 2.97
C ILE A 77 9.36 5.56 3.44
N TYR A 78 8.47 5.04 4.27
CA TYR A 78 8.40 3.63 4.61
C TYR A 78 7.32 2.98 3.75
N VAL A 79 7.70 2.09 2.84
CA VAL A 79 6.77 1.33 1.99
C VAL A 79 6.49 0.01 2.69
N TYR A 80 5.25 -0.19 3.15
CA TYR A 80 4.83 -1.41 3.82
C TYR A 80 4.33 -2.46 2.82
N ALA A 81 3.47 -2.05 1.89
CA ALA A 81 2.93 -2.94 0.87
C ALA A 81 2.74 -2.23 -0.46
N VAL A 82 2.90 -2.97 -1.56
CA VAL A 82 2.71 -2.47 -2.92
C VAL A 82 2.11 -3.54 -3.84
N GLY A 83 1.03 -3.19 -4.52
CA GLY A 83 0.37 -4.00 -5.52
C GLY A 83 1.03 -3.87 -6.89
N ASN A 84 2.32 -4.20 -6.99
CA ASN A 84 3.04 -4.13 -8.26
C ASN A 84 2.35 -4.99 -9.33
N PRO A 85 2.08 -4.43 -10.52
CA PRO A 85 1.44 -5.17 -11.59
C PRO A 85 2.44 -6.05 -12.34
N GLU A 86 1.88 -7.01 -13.07
CA GLU A 86 2.55 -7.72 -14.15
C GLU A 86 2.49 -6.90 -15.46
N VAL A 87 3.26 -7.33 -16.45
CA VAL A 87 3.13 -6.78 -17.80
C VAL A 87 1.85 -7.35 -18.40
N GLY A 88 0.87 -6.49 -18.70
CA GLY A 88 -0.36 -6.88 -19.37
C GLY A 88 -0.09 -7.46 -20.76
N LYS A 89 -0.36 -8.75 -20.95
CA LYS A 89 -0.12 -9.51 -22.18
C LYS A 89 -1.37 -10.18 -22.72
N SER A 90 -2.36 -10.41 -21.87
CA SER A 90 -3.59 -11.09 -22.28
C SER A 90 -4.41 -10.24 -23.25
N ASN A 91 -4.99 -10.91 -24.26
CA ASN A 91 -5.99 -10.32 -25.14
C ASN A 91 -7.37 -10.24 -24.48
N ASN A 92 -7.60 -10.96 -23.38
CA ASN A 92 -8.82 -10.85 -22.60
C ASN A 92 -8.72 -9.65 -21.65
N ARG A 93 -9.61 -8.67 -21.81
CA ARG A 93 -9.60 -7.43 -21.02
C ARG A 93 -9.68 -7.63 -19.50
N TYR A 94 -10.35 -8.68 -19.03
CA TYR A 94 -10.50 -8.96 -17.60
C TYR A 94 -9.22 -9.55 -17.01
N ILE A 95 -8.62 -10.52 -17.71
CA ILE A 95 -7.31 -11.07 -17.34
C ILE A 95 -6.24 -9.97 -17.41
N GLN A 96 -6.27 -9.16 -18.46
CA GLN A 96 -5.34 -8.04 -18.60
C GLN A 96 -5.51 -6.99 -17.48
N ALA A 97 -6.72 -6.74 -17.00
CA ALA A 97 -6.95 -5.87 -15.86
C ALA A 97 -6.28 -6.42 -14.59
N HIS A 98 -6.35 -7.74 -14.35
CA HIS A 98 -5.60 -8.38 -13.27
C HIS A 98 -4.09 -8.23 -13.43
N GLU A 99 -3.55 -8.54 -14.62
CA GLU A 99 -2.12 -8.38 -14.92
C GLU A 99 -1.67 -6.94 -14.64
N LYS A 100 -2.47 -5.93 -15.03
CA LYS A 100 -2.17 -4.51 -14.84
C LYS A 100 -2.39 -4.00 -13.41
N GLY A 101 -2.66 -4.88 -12.43
CA GLY A 101 -2.80 -4.50 -11.03
C GLY A 101 -4.10 -3.77 -10.72
N SER A 102 -5.15 -4.01 -11.52
CA SER A 102 -6.47 -3.45 -11.24
C SER A 102 -7.07 -4.07 -9.97
N GLY A 103 -7.88 -3.30 -9.26
CA GLY A 103 -8.46 -3.73 -8.00
C GLY A 103 -9.19 -2.60 -7.29
N PHE A 104 -9.48 -2.75 -6.00
CA PHE A 104 -10.15 -1.73 -5.22
C PHE A 104 -9.69 -1.73 -3.77
N GLY A 105 -9.82 -0.58 -3.12
CA GLY A 105 -9.56 -0.42 -1.69
C GLY A 105 -10.82 -0.51 -0.86
N PHE A 106 -10.71 -1.08 0.33
CA PHE A 106 -11.74 -0.99 1.37
C PHE A 106 -11.07 -0.60 2.68
N ILE A 107 -11.72 0.26 3.47
CA ILE A 107 -11.19 0.72 4.77
C ILE A 107 -12.29 0.57 5.82
N VAL A 108 -11.97 -0.14 6.90
CA VAL A 108 -12.83 -0.23 8.09
C VAL A 108 -12.27 0.70 9.15
N PHE A 109 -13.09 1.63 9.63
CA PHE A 109 -12.76 2.52 10.74
C PHE A 109 -13.40 1.98 12.02
N ASP A 110 -12.59 1.54 12.97
CA ASP A 110 -13.06 1.26 14.33
C ASP A 110 -12.85 2.50 15.19
N THR A 111 -13.95 3.16 15.56
CA THR A 111 -13.90 4.40 16.34
C THR A 111 -13.67 4.18 17.83
N ALA A 112 -13.93 2.97 18.34
CA ALA A 112 -13.69 2.61 19.73
C ALA A 112 -12.22 2.19 19.93
N ALA A 113 -11.72 1.29 19.07
CA ALA A 113 -10.32 0.85 19.08
C ALA A 113 -9.36 1.89 18.47
N LYS A 114 -9.92 2.86 17.72
CA LYS A 114 -9.19 3.93 17.02
C LYS A 114 -8.18 3.38 16.00
N THR A 115 -8.66 2.49 15.15
CA THR A 115 -7.86 1.82 14.12
C THR A 115 -8.44 2.01 12.72
N TYR A 116 -7.56 1.82 11.73
CA TYR A 116 -7.90 1.79 10.31
C TYR A 116 -7.47 0.44 9.75
N THR A 117 -8.41 -0.41 9.35
CA THR A 117 -8.08 -1.65 8.64
C THR A 117 -8.20 -1.40 7.14
N THR A 118 -7.04 -1.30 6.48
CA THR A 118 -6.93 -1.16 5.04
C THR A 118 -6.92 -2.52 4.36
N GLN A 119 -7.63 -2.64 3.25
CA GLN A 119 -7.72 -3.84 2.43
C GLN A 119 -7.57 -3.43 0.97
N ALA A 120 -6.74 -4.15 0.22
CA ALA A 120 -6.52 -3.91 -1.21
C ALA A 120 -6.87 -5.18 -1.97
N PHE A 121 -8.07 -5.23 -2.53
CA PHE A 121 -8.57 -6.36 -3.29
C PHE A 121 -8.14 -6.29 -4.76
N LYS A 122 -7.83 -7.43 -5.35
CA LYS A 122 -7.62 -7.61 -6.79
C LYS A 122 -8.96 -7.44 -7.53
N PHE A 123 -8.89 -7.11 -8.81
CA PHE A 123 -10.07 -6.93 -9.66
C PHE A 123 -10.97 -8.17 -9.69
N LEU A 124 -12.29 -8.01 -9.81
CA LEU A 124 -13.24 -9.10 -10.08
C LEU A 124 -13.15 -10.34 -9.14
N VAL A 125 -12.76 -10.14 -7.88
CA VAL A 125 -12.71 -11.21 -6.87
C VAL A 125 -14.01 -11.34 -6.09
N ASP A 126 -14.29 -12.53 -5.57
CA ASP A 126 -15.35 -12.75 -4.60
C ASP A 126 -14.86 -12.46 -3.18
N VAL A 127 -15.16 -11.27 -2.67
CA VAL A 127 -14.77 -10.86 -1.31
C VAL A 127 -15.41 -11.71 -0.21
N ALA A 128 -16.56 -12.36 -0.46
CA ALA A 128 -17.25 -13.18 0.54
C ALA A 128 -16.54 -14.51 0.81
N SER A 129 -15.72 -14.97 -0.15
CA SER A 129 -14.94 -16.20 -0.01
C SER A 129 -13.81 -16.12 1.04
N ASN A 130 -13.46 -14.92 1.51
CA ASN A 130 -12.37 -14.66 2.47
C ASN A 130 -11.01 -15.28 2.08
N SER A 131 -10.77 -15.54 0.79
CA SER A 131 -9.49 -16.06 0.32
C SER A 131 -8.40 -14.98 0.41
N PRO A 132 -7.22 -15.29 1.00
CA PRO A 132 -6.06 -14.38 0.99
C PRO A 132 -5.64 -13.97 -0.44
N GLU A 133 -5.84 -14.85 -1.42
CA GLU A 133 -5.51 -14.61 -2.82
C GLU A 133 -6.31 -13.48 -3.45
N ASN A 134 -7.41 -13.08 -2.82
CA ASN A 134 -8.24 -11.98 -3.30
C ASN A 134 -7.59 -10.62 -3.07
N GLN A 135 -6.58 -10.52 -2.19
CA GLN A 135 -5.90 -9.26 -1.89
C GLN A 135 -4.52 -9.20 -2.55
N PHE A 136 -4.04 -7.97 -2.76
CA PHE A 136 -2.64 -7.73 -3.07
C PHE A 136 -1.76 -8.13 -1.88
N LEU A 137 -0.53 -8.54 -2.17
CA LEU A 137 0.42 -8.97 -1.16
C LEU A 137 0.68 -7.86 -0.13
N GLY A 138 0.66 -8.21 1.15
CA GLY A 138 0.84 -7.27 2.26
C GLY A 138 -0.44 -6.68 2.83
N TRP A 139 -1.63 -7.05 2.31
CA TRP A 139 -2.93 -6.73 2.89
C TRP A 139 -3.66 -8.00 3.38
N PRO A 140 -4.61 -7.88 4.35
CA PRO A 140 -5.08 -6.66 5.01
C PRO A 140 -4.10 -6.13 6.07
N VAL A 141 -4.21 -4.83 6.41
CA VAL A 141 -3.37 -4.20 7.45
C VAL A 141 -4.21 -3.33 8.37
N THR A 142 -4.09 -3.56 9.67
CA THR A 142 -4.70 -2.72 10.70
C THR A 142 -3.68 -1.78 11.31
N ILE A 143 -3.96 -0.48 11.21
CA ILE A 143 -3.10 0.61 11.68
C ILE A 143 -3.75 1.25 12.89
N HIS A 144 -2.99 1.45 13.96
CA HIS A 144 -3.43 2.27 15.09
C HIS A 144 -3.24 3.76 14.77
N GLN A 145 -4.22 4.59 15.10
CA GLN A 145 -4.14 6.03 14.80
C GLN A 145 -2.88 6.73 15.37
N ASP A 146 -2.31 6.19 16.45
CA ASP A 146 -1.13 6.77 17.12
C ASP A 146 0.15 6.54 16.30
N GLU A 147 0.15 5.59 15.37
CA GLU A 147 1.24 5.41 14.40
C GLU A 147 1.37 6.67 13.51
N ASN A 148 0.28 7.40 13.26
CA ASN A 148 0.30 8.66 12.50
C ASN A 148 0.99 9.84 13.20
N ILE A 149 1.39 9.67 14.46
CA ILE A 149 2.26 10.59 15.21
C ILE A 149 3.61 9.97 15.58
N GLY A 150 3.93 8.81 15.01
CA GLY A 150 5.22 8.12 15.18
C GLY A 150 5.27 7.10 16.32
N VAL A 151 4.14 6.76 16.94
CA VAL A 151 4.05 5.66 17.92
C VAL A 151 3.79 4.35 17.17
N ASN A 152 4.80 3.88 16.45
CA ASN A 152 4.68 2.77 15.50
C ASN A 152 4.51 1.42 16.20
N SER A 153 3.56 0.62 15.73
CA SER A 153 3.30 -0.75 16.22
C SER A 153 3.56 -1.80 15.15
N LEU A 154 3.39 -1.45 13.87
CA LEU A 154 3.77 -2.30 12.75
C LEU A 154 5.30 -2.26 12.56
N SER A 155 5.89 -3.45 12.44
CA SER A 155 7.33 -3.66 12.21
C SER A 155 7.67 -3.98 10.76
#